data_AF-A0AAW1JS87-F1
#
_entry.id   AF-A0AAW1JS87-F1
#
_cell.length_a   1.000
_cell.length_b   1.000
_cell.length_c   1.000
_cell.angle_alpha   90.00
_cell.angle_beta   90.00
_cell.angle_gamma   90.00
#
_symmetry.space_group_name_H-M   'P 1'
#
loop_
_entity.id
_entity.type
_entity.pdbx_description
1 polymer ?
#
loop_
_entity_poly.entity_id
_entity_poly.type
_entity_poly.pdbx_seq_one_letter_code
_entity_poly.pdbx_strand_id
1 'polypeptide(L)'
;METNADNVGIRRVTLRQLEPDFNNILIVGIMIAKQRPRRFNNPKTNESRAVWNFTLRDSPQDYVNVTFWGEGDLILGHSSNFHVGDVVEITKPRILIRDMDSYGEQFRPLVTSPYHLMLYDNQSNISLHDNNNIHINYHRLLSLPTKPLAGFVTLSDIQTSGSNRVGYYVDILVAIKSVGTLRSVKTKQGIEQQVRDFIALDHTYPAGVKIAIWDPDLMARVHKSCYVQLRKSSFWSKVELGPPDPIYGLTEAYKTCKNPKKVNLAIGTYHDDSGKAYVLKCVRKAEKLLDSMRLNKAYPSALGNSRYRRLCEELILGRDSQLMKNGVLASMQCISRTGALRIALDFIRSFYGGKKVVYLPNPTWGNHKHLIRETGLSYEQYRYYDNKTVDMDYRGMLDDISQKIPNNAVILLHGCAHNPSGHDPTRSQWEELSDLIKQKNLLVIFDIAYHGYASGHFEVDAYAVRRFVEEGNKCVIIQSFAKNMGLYGERPGCLIITSESIEEKTKILSQCEEIIKSIYQYPPIHGARIVEKILGDTGLKAEWKLEFKLMSDRLMSIRRTLKTKLQKEGSIRNWDHIVKQCGMFCFTGLSKPQVKRLIDDHSIFLSTTGRISIGGLNTKNVDYVAHAMHLVTRYIK
;
A
#
# COMPACT_ATOMS: atom_id res chain seq x y z
N MET A 1 -4.12 -30.14 13.16
CA MET A 1 -5.39 -30.90 13.15
C MET A 1 -6.50 -29.88 13.09
N GLU A 2 -7.17 -29.81 11.95
CA GLU A 2 -8.59 -29.45 11.81
C GLU A 2 -8.92 -29.76 10.35
N THR A 3 -9.67 -30.84 10.17
CA THR A 3 -10.07 -31.39 8.88
C THR A 3 -11.49 -30.95 8.58
N ASN A 4 -11.67 -30.37 7.39
CA ASN A 4 -12.97 -30.21 6.74
C ASN A 4 -13.64 -31.58 6.51
N ALA A 5 -14.96 -31.61 6.63
CA ALA A 5 -15.87 -32.48 5.89
C ALA A 5 -16.96 -31.52 5.36
N ASP A 6 -17.21 -31.35 4.06
CA ASP A 6 -17.52 -32.39 3.08
C ASP A 6 -16.94 -32.11 1.69
N ASN A 7 -16.07 -33.01 1.24
CA ASN A 7 -15.85 -33.40 -0.15
C ASN A 7 -15.05 -34.71 -0.05
N VAL A 8 -15.65 -35.85 -0.40
CA VAL A 8 -15.03 -37.18 -0.30
C VAL A 8 -13.66 -37.14 -0.99
N GLY A 9 -12.60 -37.14 -0.17
CA GLY A 9 -11.36 -36.44 -0.48
C GLY A 9 -10.45 -37.18 -1.44
N ILE A 10 -10.09 -36.54 -2.55
CA ILE A 10 -8.98 -36.99 -3.39
C ILE A 10 -7.70 -36.98 -2.54
N ARG A 11 -7.06 -38.15 -2.37
CA ARG A 11 -5.84 -38.29 -1.55
C ARG A 11 -4.61 -37.94 -2.37
N ARG A 12 -3.78 -37.00 -1.89
CA ARG A 12 -2.47 -36.76 -2.51
C ARG A 12 -1.50 -37.90 -2.21
N VAL A 13 -0.84 -38.43 -3.24
CA VAL A 13 0.10 -39.55 -3.16
C VAL A 13 1.39 -39.19 -3.91
N THR A 14 2.55 -39.56 -3.35
CA THR A 14 3.86 -39.42 -4.02
C THR A 14 4.17 -40.63 -4.90
N LEU A 15 5.06 -40.49 -5.87
CA LEU A 15 5.40 -41.58 -6.80
C LEU A 15 5.97 -42.82 -6.10
N ARG A 16 6.65 -42.64 -4.97
CA ARG A 16 7.15 -43.72 -4.12
C ARG A 16 6.05 -44.55 -3.46
N GLN A 17 4.90 -43.93 -3.21
CA GLN A 17 3.76 -44.51 -2.49
C GLN A 17 2.73 -45.14 -3.41
N LEU A 18 3.00 -45.25 -4.72
CA LEU A 18 2.05 -45.84 -5.66
C LEU A 18 1.83 -47.32 -5.35
N GLU A 19 0.57 -47.76 -5.46
CA GLU A 19 0.14 -49.16 -5.35
C GLU A 19 -1.03 -49.40 -6.32
N PRO A 20 -1.20 -50.61 -6.90
CA PRO A 20 -2.21 -50.87 -7.93
C PRO A 20 -3.67 -50.61 -7.49
N ASP A 21 -3.98 -50.76 -6.21
CA ASP A 21 -5.34 -50.66 -5.68
C ASP A 21 -5.76 -49.23 -5.29
N PHE A 22 -4.87 -48.25 -5.47
CA PHE A 22 -5.17 -46.86 -5.13
C PHE A 22 -6.14 -46.25 -6.14
N ASN A 23 -7.33 -45.87 -5.66
CA ASN A 23 -8.34 -45.12 -6.40
C ASN A 23 -8.50 -43.70 -5.84
N ASN A 24 -9.01 -42.77 -6.66
CA ASN A 24 -9.26 -41.38 -6.25
C ASN A 24 -8.04 -40.64 -5.67
N ILE A 25 -6.89 -40.77 -6.32
CA ILE A 25 -5.65 -40.09 -5.90
C ILE A 25 -5.33 -38.85 -6.74
N LEU A 26 -4.54 -37.96 -6.16
CA LEU A 26 -3.90 -36.80 -6.79
C LEU A 26 -2.37 -36.99 -6.76
N ILE A 27 -1.74 -36.92 -7.91
CA ILE A 27 -0.28 -36.93 -8.06
C ILE A 27 0.15 -35.55 -8.54
N VAL A 28 1.16 -34.97 -7.88
CA VAL A 28 1.78 -33.71 -8.29
C VAL A 28 3.22 -33.98 -8.68
N GLY A 29 3.57 -33.70 -9.94
CA GLY A 29 4.87 -34.03 -10.51
C GLY A 29 5.29 -33.02 -11.57
N ILE A 30 6.61 -32.87 -11.76
CA ILE A 30 7.14 -32.13 -12.91
C ILE A 30 7.30 -33.04 -14.11
N MET A 31 6.86 -32.58 -15.27
CA MET A 31 7.06 -33.29 -16.53
C MET A 31 8.52 -33.18 -16.97
N ILE A 32 9.24 -34.30 -17.00
CA ILE A 32 10.68 -34.33 -17.32
C ILE A 32 10.98 -34.78 -18.75
N ALA A 33 10.03 -35.47 -19.39
CA ALA A 33 10.09 -35.89 -20.79
C ALA A 33 8.67 -36.06 -21.34
N LYS A 34 8.47 -35.84 -22.64
CA LYS A 34 7.23 -36.21 -23.35
C LYS A 34 7.53 -36.67 -24.78
N GLN A 35 6.63 -37.47 -25.34
CA GLN A 35 6.69 -37.93 -26.73
C GLN A 35 5.62 -37.22 -27.58
N ARG A 36 5.80 -37.19 -28.89
CA ARG A 36 4.73 -36.75 -29.81
C ARG A 36 3.56 -37.74 -29.75
N PRO A 37 2.30 -37.28 -29.68
CA PRO A 37 1.15 -38.17 -29.69
C PRO A 37 1.08 -39.00 -30.97
N ARG A 38 0.61 -40.24 -30.85
CA ARG A 38 0.32 -41.10 -32.00
C ARG A 38 -1.19 -41.17 -32.19
N ARG A 39 -1.65 -40.88 -33.41
CA ARG A 39 -3.06 -40.92 -33.81
C ARG A 39 -3.35 -42.22 -34.54
N PHE A 40 -4.49 -42.81 -34.23
CA PHE A 40 -5.02 -44.02 -34.85
C PHE A 40 -6.43 -43.70 -35.36
N ASN A 41 -6.64 -43.84 -36.66
CA ASN A 41 -7.95 -43.65 -37.27
C ASN A 41 -8.57 -45.03 -37.50
N ASN A 42 -9.81 -45.24 -37.05
CA ASN A 42 -10.56 -46.42 -37.39
C ASN A 42 -11.38 -46.15 -38.68
N PRO A 43 -11.01 -46.74 -39.83
CA PRO A 43 -11.68 -46.46 -41.09
C PRO A 43 -13.14 -46.96 -41.15
N LYS A 44 -13.58 -47.82 -40.20
CA LYS A 44 -14.96 -48.33 -40.15
C LYS A 44 -15.91 -47.47 -39.34
N THR A 45 -15.42 -46.81 -38.27
CA THR A 45 -16.26 -46.01 -37.37
C THR A 45 -16.04 -44.50 -37.53
N ASN A 46 -15.07 -44.09 -38.36
CA ASN A 46 -14.60 -42.71 -38.50
C ASN A 46 -14.11 -42.08 -37.18
N GLU A 47 -13.94 -42.88 -36.12
CA GLU A 47 -13.43 -42.44 -34.84
C GLU A 47 -11.91 -42.32 -34.90
N SER A 48 -11.42 -41.20 -34.38
CA SER A 48 -9.99 -40.95 -34.21
C SER A 48 -9.63 -41.05 -32.73
N ARG A 49 -8.75 -41.99 -32.39
CA ARG A 49 -8.16 -42.11 -31.05
C ARG A 49 -6.70 -41.67 -31.11
N ALA A 50 -6.17 -41.18 -30.00
CA ALA A 50 -4.75 -40.94 -29.88
C ALA A 50 -4.22 -41.36 -28.52
N VAL A 51 -2.91 -41.58 -28.49
CA VAL A 51 -2.14 -41.87 -27.28
C VAL A 51 -1.02 -40.86 -27.13
N TRP A 52 -0.84 -40.34 -25.92
CA TRP A 52 0.25 -39.45 -25.56
C TRP A 52 1.02 -40.01 -24.37
N ASN A 53 2.35 -40.05 -24.48
CA ASN A 53 3.24 -40.59 -23.45
C ASN A 53 4.15 -39.50 -22.89
N PHE A 54 4.29 -39.44 -21.57
CA PHE A 54 5.20 -38.53 -20.88
C PHE A 54 5.70 -39.12 -19.57
N THR A 55 6.73 -38.51 -18.98
CA THR A 55 7.37 -38.97 -17.76
C THR A 55 7.29 -37.89 -16.69
N LEU A 56 6.82 -38.27 -15.49
CA LEU A 56 6.75 -37.40 -14.33
C LEU A 56 7.84 -37.71 -13.32
N ARG A 57 8.27 -36.69 -12.59
CA ARG A 57 9.19 -36.78 -11.45
C ARG A 57 8.64 -35.98 -10.28
N ASP A 58 8.71 -36.50 -9.07
CA ASP A 58 8.31 -35.77 -7.85
C ASP A 58 9.38 -35.72 -6.77
N SER A 59 10.44 -36.52 -6.91
CA SER A 59 11.60 -36.52 -6.02
C SER A 59 12.91 -36.68 -6.80
N PRO A 60 14.08 -36.51 -6.15
CA PRO A 60 15.35 -36.82 -6.77
C PRO A 60 15.48 -38.29 -7.22
N GLN A 61 14.77 -39.23 -6.58
CA GLN A 61 14.88 -40.66 -6.87
C GLN A 61 13.69 -41.23 -7.65
N ASP A 62 12.52 -40.59 -7.58
CA ASP A 62 11.26 -41.21 -7.98
C ASP A 62 10.68 -40.54 -9.24
N TYR A 63 10.50 -41.33 -10.30
CA TYR A 63 9.90 -40.92 -11.57
C TYR A 63 9.14 -42.07 -12.22
N VAL A 64 8.12 -41.75 -13.02
CA VAL A 64 7.15 -42.72 -13.57
C VAL A 64 6.75 -42.35 -15.00
N ASN A 65 6.51 -43.37 -15.83
CA ASN A 65 5.94 -43.18 -17.16
C ASN A 65 4.41 -43.11 -17.09
N VAL A 66 3.84 -42.20 -17.85
CA VAL A 66 2.41 -41.94 -17.96
C VAL A 66 1.97 -42.08 -19.42
N THR A 67 0.87 -42.79 -19.63
CA THR A 67 0.23 -42.94 -20.93
C THR A 67 -1.21 -42.43 -20.86
N PHE A 68 -1.55 -41.48 -21.73
CA PHE A 68 -2.88 -40.88 -21.81
C PHE A 68 -3.56 -41.29 -23.13
N TRP A 69 -4.65 -42.04 -23.00
CA TRP A 69 -5.51 -42.46 -24.12
C TRP A 69 -6.80 -41.65 -24.15
N GLY A 70 -7.24 -41.29 -25.36
CA GLY A 70 -8.51 -40.59 -25.52
C GLY A 70 -8.85 -40.29 -26.98
N GLU A 71 -9.85 -39.44 -27.16
CA GLU A 71 -10.20 -38.84 -28.45
C GLU A 71 -9.01 -38.09 -29.08
N GLY A 72 -8.83 -38.25 -30.39
CA GLY A 72 -7.64 -37.81 -31.11
C GLY A 72 -7.32 -36.34 -30.93
N ASP A 73 -8.30 -35.46 -31.18
CA ASP A 73 -8.07 -34.01 -31.14
C ASP A 73 -7.92 -33.50 -29.70
N LEU A 74 -8.59 -34.12 -28.72
CA LEU A 74 -8.43 -33.82 -27.30
C LEU A 74 -7.02 -34.14 -26.80
N ILE A 75 -6.49 -35.32 -27.13
CA ILE A 75 -5.12 -35.72 -26.73
C ILE A 75 -4.06 -34.86 -27.42
N LEU A 76 -4.27 -34.48 -28.68
CA LEU A 76 -3.41 -33.52 -29.39
C LEU A 76 -3.42 -32.14 -28.71
N GLY A 77 -4.60 -31.69 -28.28
CA GLY A 77 -4.78 -30.46 -27.50
C GLY A 77 -4.01 -30.50 -26.17
N HIS A 78 -4.17 -31.57 -25.38
CA HIS A 78 -3.40 -31.75 -24.14
C HIS A 78 -1.90 -31.73 -24.41
N SER A 79 -1.41 -32.54 -25.36
CA SER A 79 0.04 -32.60 -25.65
C SER A 79 0.63 -31.26 -26.12
N SER A 80 -0.18 -30.38 -26.70
CA SER A 80 0.23 -29.04 -27.14
C SER A 80 0.22 -28.02 -25.99
N ASN A 81 -0.65 -28.20 -24.99
CA ASN A 81 -0.79 -27.29 -23.87
C ASN A 81 0.19 -27.56 -22.72
N PHE A 82 0.66 -28.80 -22.58
CA PHE A 82 1.59 -29.21 -21.52
C PHE A 82 3.01 -29.45 -22.06
N HIS A 83 4.00 -28.90 -21.38
CA HIS A 83 5.40 -28.86 -21.81
C HIS A 83 6.34 -29.49 -20.79
N VAL A 84 7.51 -29.91 -21.26
CA VAL A 84 8.59 -30.33 -20.35
C VAL A 84 8.96 -29.17 -19.43
N GLY A 85 8.91 -29.44 -18.13
CA GLY A 85 9.14 -28.51 -17.04
C GLY A 85 7.87 -27.97 -16.38
N ASP A 86 6.69 -28.25 -16.92
CA ASP A 86 5.43 -27.92 -16.25
C ASP A 86 5.22 -28.82 -15.03
N VAL A 87 4.80 -28.22 -13.91
CA VAL A 87 4.34 -28.96 -12.73
C VAL A 87 2.85 -29.21 -12.91
N VAL A 88 2.49 -30.48 -13.03
CA VAL A 88 1.13 -30.92 -13.32
C VAL A 88 0.52 -31.66 -12.14
N GLU A 89 -0.80 -31.54 -12.05
CA GLU A 89 -1.67 -32.32 -11.19
C GLU A 89 -2.36 -33.38 -12.03
N ILE A 90 -2.24 -34.64 -11.64
CA ILE A 90 -2.99 -35.74 -12.24
C ILE A 90 -3.96 -36.29 -11.20
N THR A 91 -5.24 -36.33 -11.53
CA THR A 91 -6.27 -36.92 -10.68
C THR A 91 -6.85 -38.18 -11.33
N LYS A 92 -7.16 -39.17 -10.47
CA LYS A 92 -7.75 -40.46 -10.85
C LYS A 92 -6.97 -41.20 -11.97
N PRO A 93 -5.64 -41.36 -11.87
CA PRO A 93 -4.92 -42.26 -12.77
C PRO A 93 -5.23 -43.72 -12.43
N ARG A 94 -5.20 -44.60 -13.43
CA ARG A 94 -5.15 -46.05 -13.21
C ARG A 94 -3.69 -46.48 -13.07
N ILE A 95 -3.35 -47.15 -11.98
CA ILE A 95 -1.98 -47.62 -11.70
C ILE A 95 -1.86 -49.08 -12.15
N LEU A 96 -0.91 -49.35 -13.04
CA LEU A 96 -0.60 -50.71 -13.52
C LEU A 96 0.81 -51.11 -13.09
N ILE A 97 1.03 -52.40 -12.85
CA ILE A 97 2.38 -52.94 -12.68
C ILE A 97 3.09 -52.83 -14.03
N ARG A 98 4.33 -52.34 -14.02
CA ARG A 98 5.13 -52.14 -15.24
C ARG A 98 5.65 -53.48 -15.74
N ASP A 99 5.32 -53.80 -16.99
CA ASP A 99 5.83 -54.99 -17.69
C ASP A 99 7.14 -54.65 -18.41
N MET A 100 8.25 -55.09 -17.81
CA MET A 100 9.60 -54.85 -18.30
C MET A 100 9.93 -55.61 -19.59
N ASP A 101 9.21 -56.69 -19.89
CA ASP A 101 9.45 -57.54 -21.06
C ASP A 101 8.65 -57.08 -22.29
N SER A 102 7.78 -56.07 -22.12
CA SER A 102 6.99 -55.55 -23.23
C SER A 102 7.86 -54.83 -24.28
N TYR A 103 7.63 -55.15 -25.57
CA TYR A 103 8.35 -54.54 -26.69
C TYR A 103 8.27 -53.00 -26.71
N GLY A 104 7.26 -52.41 -26.08
CA GLY A 104 7.10 -50.96 -25.97
C GLY A 104 8.06 -50.28 -24.99
N GLU A 105 8.57 -50.99 -23.97
CA GLU A 105 9.43 -50.39 -22.94
C GLU A 105 10.79 -49.95 -23.47
N GLN A 106 11.33 -50.61 -24.50
CA GLN A 106 12.61 -50.20 -25.12
C GLN A 106 12.56 -48.80 -25.77
N PHE A 107 11.36 -48.29 -26.08
CA PHE A 107 11.15 -46.98 -26.70
C PHE A 107 10.67 -45.91 -25.70
N ARG A 108 10.67 -46.22 -24.40
CA ARG A 108 10.26 -45.31 -23.33
C ARG A 108 11.46 -44.91 -22.48
N PRO A 109 11.42 -43.74 -21.82
CA PRO A 109 12.43 -43.40 -20.82
C PRO A 109 12.47 -44.48 -19.73
N LEU A 110 13.67 -44.91 -19.35
CA LEU A 110 13.86 -45.77 -18.20
C LEU A 110 13.45 -45.01 -16.94
N VAL A 111 12.55 -45.59 -16.14
CA VAL A 111 12.03 -44.98 -14.90
C VAL A 111 12.31 -45.84 -13.67
N THR A 112 12.30 -45.22 -12.49
CA THR A 112 12.54 -45.91 -11.20
C THR A 112 11.28 -46.55 -10.62
N SER A 113 10.10 -46.06 -10.96
CA SER A 113 8.85 -46.65 -10.49
C SER A 113 8.63 -48.04 -11.08
N PRO A 114 8.21 -49.04 -10.27
CA PRO A 114 7.77 -50.34 -10.75
C PRO A 114 6.35 -50.29 -11.34
N TYR A 115 5.73 -49.11 -11.38
CA TYR A 115 4.37 -48.91 -11.87
C TYR A 115 4.35 -48.04 -13.13
N HIS A 116 3.21 -48.09 -13.82
CA HIS A 116 2.88 -47.30 -14.98
C HIS A 116 1.52 -46.62 -14.77
N LEU A 117 1.40 -45.34 -15.10
CA LEU A 117 0.15 -44.58 -14.94
C LEU A 117 -0.60 -44.52 -16.27
N MET A 118 -1.86 -44.96 -16.26
CA MET A 118 -2.78 -44.88 -17.40
C MET A 118 -3.84 -43.83 -17.13
N LEU A 119 -4.00 -42.90 -18.06
CA LEU A 119 -5.05 -41.87 -18.05
C LEU A 119 -6.04 -42.12 -19.18
N TYR A 120 -7.32 -41.88 -18.91
CA TYR A 120 -8.40 -41.93 -19.89
C TYR A 120 -9.19 -40.62 -19.85
N ASP A 121 -9.54 -40.09 -21.02
CA ASP A 121 -10.20 -38.78 -21.20
C ASP A 121 -11.52 -38.63 -20.42
N ASN A 122 -12.23 -39.72 -20.22
CA ASN A 122 -13.49 -39.78 -19.48
C ASN A 122 -13.36 -40.06 -17.97
N GLN A 123 -12.17 -40.36 -17.46
CA GLN A 123 -11.97 -40.83 -16.08
C GLN A 123 -10.89 -40.06 -15.31
N SER A 124 -9.85 -39.60 -16.00
CA SER A 124 -8.69 -38.94 -15.42
C SER A 124 -8.63 -37.48 -15.85
N ASN A 125 -8.02 -36.62 -15.03
CA ASN A 125 -7.80 -35.22 -15.38
C ASN A 125 -6.35 -34.81 -15.16
N ILE A 126 -5.84 -33.93 -16.03
CA ILE A 126 -4.52 -33.31 -15.93
C ILE A 126 -4.65 -31.79 -16.01
N SER A 127 -4.05 -31.08 -15.05
CA SER A 127 -4.03 -29.61 -14.98
C SER A 127 -2.67 -29.08 -14.52
N LEU A 128 -2.42 -27.78 -14.73
CA LEU A 128 -1.25 -27.11 -14.15
C LEU A 128 -1.46 -26.92 -12.64
N HIS A 129 -0.39 -27.00 -11.87
CA HIS A 129 -0.42 -26.75 -10.43
C HIS A 129 -0.33 -25.24 -10.12
N ASP A 130 -1.20 -24.67 -9.29
CA ASP A 130 -1.31 -23.21 -9.10
C ASP A 130 -0.43 -22.60 -7.98
N ASN A 131 0.47 -23.37 -7.34
CA ASN A 131 1.26 -22.89 -6.19
C ASN A 131 2.73 -22.56 -6.52
N ASN A 132 3.03 -21.26 -6.64
CA ASN A 132 4.36 -20.73 -6.98
C ASN A 132 5.52 -21.20 -6.06
N ASN A 133 5.27 -21.45 -4.77
CA ASN A 133 6.32 -21.93 -3.86
C ASN A 133 6.70 -23.39 -4.14
N ILE A 134 5.73 -24.21 -4.54
CA ILE A 134 5.94 -25.62 -4.85
C ILE A 134 6.71 -25.76 -6.17
N HIS A 135 6.40 -24.92 -7.18
CA HIS A 135 7.12 -24.89 -8.46
C HIS A 135 8.65 -24.81 -8.29
N ILE A 136 9.15 -24.00 -7.35
CA ILE A 136 10.59 -23.84 -7.11
C ILE A 136 11.25 -25.17 -6.73
N ASN A 137 10.60 -25.99 -5.90
CA ASN A 137 11.15 -27.26 -5.45
C ASN A 137 11.18 -28.30 -6.57
N TYR A 138 10.10 -28.38 -7.36
CA TYR A 138 9.99 -29.32 -8.47
C TYR A 138 10.91 -28.96 -9.64
N HIS A 139 11.08 -27.67 -9.97
CA HIS A 139 11.99 -27.25 -11.04
C HIS A 139 13.45 -27.64 -10.78
N ARG A 140 13.90 -27.74 -9.52
CA ARG A 140 15.25 -28.25 -9.18
C ARG A 140 15.46 -29.70 -9.61
N LEU A 141 14.38 -30.47 -9.75
CA LEU A 141 14.45 -31.86 -10.19
C LEU A 141 14.77 -31.99 -11.69
N LEU A 142 14.56 -30.94 -12.50
CA LEU A 142 14.93 -30.96 -13.93
C LEU A 142 16.44 -30.99 -14.16
N SER A 143 17.25 -30.47 -13.22
CA SER A 143 18.71 -30.46 -13.35
C SER A 143 19.38 -31.72 -12.83
N LEU A 144 18.64 -32.61 -12.17
CA LEU A 144 19.19 -33.85 -11.64
C LEU A 144 19.20 -34.94 -12.72
N PRO A 145 20.31 -35.69 -12.89
CA PRO A 145 20.35 -36.78 -13.84
C PRO A 145 19.30 -37.85 -13.52
N THR A 146 18.76 -38.48 -14.56
CA THR A 146 17.83 -39.62 -14.47
C THR A 146 18.49 -40.96 -14.80
N LYS A 147 19.79 -40.94 -15.10
CA LYS A 147 20.60 -42.13 -15.38
C LYS A 147 21.81 -42.16 -14.44
N PRO A 148 22.33 -43.36 -14.09
CA PRO A 148 23.54 -43.49 -13.28
C PRO A 148 24.73 -42.78 -13.93
N LEU A 149 25.58 -42.14 -13.12
CA LEU A 149 26.74 -41.40 -13.62
C LEU A 149 27.74 -42.28 -14.40
N ALA A 150 27.81 -43.58 -14.08
CA ALA A 150 28.68 -44.53 -14.77
C ALA A 150 28.23 -44.87 -16.20
N GLY A 151 27.00 -44.53 -16.61
CA GLY A 151 26.46 -44.84 -17.93
C GLY A 151 26.72 -43.78 -19.00
N PHE A 152 27.31 -42.63 -18.65
CA PHE A 152 27.58 -41.55 -19.60
C PHE A 152 28.91 -41.76 -20.33
N VAL A 153 28.89 -41.54 -21.64
CA VAL A 153 30.06 -41.58 -22.52
C VAL A 153 30.65 -40.17 -22.64
N THR A 154 31.97 -40.05 -22.67
CA THR A 154 32.64 -38.75 -22.84
C THR A 154 32.56 -38.26 -24.29
N LEU A 155 32.61 -36.95 -24.49
CA LEU A 155 32.61 -36.36 -25.83
C LEU A 155 33.84 -36.79 -26.63
N SER A 156 34.99 -36.97 -26.00
CA SER A 156 36.19 -37.48 -26.65
C SER A 156 35.97 -38.89 -27.21
N ASP A 157 35.40 -39.81 -26.42
CA ASP A 157 35.12 -41.18 -26.89
C ASP A 157 34.16 -41.20 -28.08
N ILE A 158 33.16 -40.31 -28.09
CA ILE A 158 32.22 -40.16 -29.21
C ILE A 158 32.95 -39.67 -30.47
N GLN A 159 33.87 -38.72 -30.34
CA GLN A 159 34.65 -38.21 -31.48
C GLN A 159 35.64 -39.25 -32.02
N THR A 160 36.33 -40.00 -31.15
CA THR A 160 37.32 -41.01 -31.54
C THR A 160 36.68 -42.28 -32.13
N SER A 161 35.48 -42.66 -31.64
CA SER A 161 34.78 -43.88 -32.06
C SER A 161 33.72 -43.67 -33.14
N GLY A 162 33.43 -42.41 -33.50
CA GLY A 162 32.21 -41.99 -34.20
C GLY A 162 32.03 -42.56 -35.61
N SER A 163 33.10 -42.85 -36.33
CA SER A 163 33.06 -43.36 -37.71
C SER A 163 32.48 -44.78 -37.81
N ASN A 164 32.53 -45.58 -36.74
CA ASN A 164 32.17 -47.00 -36.72
C ASN A 164 30.86 -47.31 -35.97
N ARG A 165 30.09 -46.30 -35.52
CA ARG A 165 28.91 -46.49 -34.66
C ARG A 165 27.65 -45.76 -35.15
N VAL A 166 27.35 -45.85 -36.45
CA VAL A 166 26.07 -45.38 -37.00
C VAL A 166 24.93 -46.29 -36.48
N GLY A 167 23.89 -45.68 -35.89
CA GLY A 167 22.70 -46.40 -35.41
C GLY A 167 22.68 -46.74 -33.91
N TYR A 168 23.69 -46.33 -33.13
CA TYR A 168 23.74 -46.54 -31.68
C TYR A 168 23.31 -45.29 -30.91
N TYR A 169 22.59 -45.49 -29.80
CA TYR A 169 22.24 -44.44 -28.85
C TYR A 169 23.27 -44.39 -27.72
N VAL A 170 23.67 -43.18 -27.32
CA VAL A 170 24.59 -42.94 -26.20
C VAL A 170 24.02 -41.91 -25.25
N ASP A 171 24.37 -42.03 -23.97
CA ASP A 171 24.05 -41.04 -22.97
C ASP A 171 25.26 -40.14 -22.73
N ILE A 172 25.03 -38.83 -22.67
CA ILE A 172 26.08 -37.84 -22.40
C ILE A 172 25.71 -36.94 -21.23
N LEU A 173 26.71 -36.56 -20.42
CA LEU A 173 26.58 -35.56 -19.36
C LEU A 173 27.53 -34.40 -19.68
N VAL A 174 26.97 -33.27 -20.08
CA VAL A 174 27.71 -32.15 -20.68
C VAL A 174 27.24 -30.80 -20.13
N ALA A 175 28.13 -29.82 -20.14
CA ALA A 175 27.78 -28.41 -19.97
C ALA A 175 27.40 -27.79 -21.31
N ILE A 176 26.42 -26.89 -21.32
CA ILE A 176 26.02 -26.13 -22.51
C ILE A 176 26.86 -24.86 -22.58
N LYS A 177 27.75 -24.78 -23.57
CA LYS A 177 28.64 -23.63 -23.82
C LYS A 177 27.90 -22.47 -24.45
N SER A 178 27.06 -22.75 -25.44
CA SER A 178 26.26 -21.74 -26.14
C SER A 178 25.07 -22.38 -26.84
N VAL A 179 24.04 -21.57 -27.09
CA VAL A 179 22.82 -21.98 -27.76
C VAL A 179 22.67 -21.16 -29.03
N GLY A 180 22.58 -21.84 -30.18
CA GLY A 180 22.38 -21.22 -31.48
C GLY A 180 20.94 -20.75 -31.71
N THR A 181 20.72 -20.05 -32.82
CA THR A 181 19.40 -19.59 -33.24
C THR A 181 18.54 -20.75 -33.74
N LEU A 182 17.21 -20.57 -33.66
CA LEU A 182 16.25 -21.50 -34.26
C LEU A 182 16.29 -21.36 -35.78
N ARG A 183 16.31 -22.48 -36.50
CA ARG A 183 16.35 -22.52 -37.97
C ARG A 183 15.25 -23.44 -38.50
N SER A 184 14.59 -23.01 -39.57
CA SER A 184 13.66 -23.86 -40.34
C SER A 184 14.43 -24.69 -41.36
N VAL A 185 14.18 -26.00 -41.40
CA VAL A 185 14.75 -26.94 -42.37
C VAL A 185 13.62 -27.75 -43.00
N LYS A 186 13.68 -27.94 -44.32
CA LYS A 186 12.73 -28.77 -45.06
C LYS A 186 13.30 -30.19 -45.22
N THR A 187 12.56 -31.20 -44.78
CA THR A 187 12.96 -32.61 -44.93
C THR A 187 12.90 -33.04 -46.40
N LYS A 188 13.52 -34.19 -46.73
CA LYS A 188 13.43 -34.80 -48.09
C LYS A 188 11.98 -35.07 -48.53
N GLN A 189 11.04 -35.15 -47.58
CA GLN A 189 9.61 -35.37 -47.81
C GLN A 189 8.81 -34.05 -47.91
N GLY A 190 9.48 -32.89 -47.92
CA GLY A 190 8.83 -31.58 -48.03
C GLY A 190 8.26 -31.01 -46.73
N ILE A 191 8.38 -31.73 -45.61
CA ILE A 191 7.90 -31.30 -44.29
C ILE A 191 8.86 -30.25 -43.72
N GLU A 192 8.34 -29.08 -43.36
CA GLU A 192 9.11 -28.07 -42.61
C GLU A 192 9.26 -28.47 -41.14
N GLN A 193 10.47 -28.34 -40.62
CA GLN A 193 10.81 -28.65 -39.23
C GLN A 193 11.73 -27.57 -38.66
N GLN A 194 11.65 -27.35 -37.35
CA GLN A 194 12.54 -26.46 -36.64
C GLN A 194 13.71 -27.25 -36.05
N VAL A 195 14.92 -26.70 -36.19
CA VAL A 195 16.14 -27.22 -35.57
C VAL A 195 16.84 -26.11 -34.82
N ARG A 196 17.41 -26.43 -33.66
CA ARG A 196 18.31 -25.55 -32.92
C ARG A 196 19.60 -26.29 -32.65
N ASP A 197 20.71 -25.60 -32.82
CA ASP A 197 22.01 -26.15 -32.45
C ASP A 197 22.41 -25.63 -31.07
N PHE A 198 23.12 -26.42 -30.29
CA PHE A 198 23.85 -25.95 -29.12
C PHE A 198 25.26 -26.55 -29.10
N ILE A 199 26.19 -25.88 -28.42
CA ILE A 199 27.55 -26.39 -28.22
C ILE A 199 27.60 -27.03 -26.84
N ALA A 200 27.79 -28.35 -26.81
CA ALA A 200 28.01 -29.14 -25.60
C ALA A 200 29.52 -29.26 -25.33
N LEU A 201 29.96 -29.12 -24.09
CA LEU A 201 31.35 -29.43 -23.70
C LEU A 201 31.36 -30.33 -22.47
N ASP A 202 32.44 -31.08 -22.31
CA ASP A 202 32.79 -31.76 -21.07
C ASP A 202 34.29 -31.57 -20.80
N HIS A 203 34.78 -32.18 -19.72
CA HIS A 203 36.18 -32.12 -19.32
C HIS A 203 37.14 -32.77 -20.32
N THR A 204 36.66 -33.67 -21.19
CA THR A 204 37.46 -34.37 -22.21
C THR A 204 37.51 -33.62 -23.54
N TYR A 205 36.52 -32.79 -23.83
CA TYR A 205 36.43 -32.03 -25.08
C TYR A 205 36.00 -30.55 -24.86
N PRO A 206 36.89 -29.69 -24.32
CA PRO A 206 36.54 -28.31 -23.92
C PRO A 206 36.19 -27.38 -25.08
N ALA A 207 36.68 -27.68 -26.29
CA ALA A 207 36.31 -26.96 -27.52
C ALA A 207 34.79 -26.98 -27.74
N GLY A 208 34.18 -28.10 -27.37
CA GLY A 208 32.76 -28.39 -27.47
C GLY A 208 32.37 -29.06 -28.79
N VAL A 209 31.33 -29.87 -28.74
CA VAL A 209 30.69 -30.56 -29.86
C VAL A 209 29.36 -29.89 -30.16
N LYS A 210 29.11 -29.61 -31.43
CA LYS A 210 27.84 -29.05 -31.89
C LYS A 210 26.78 -30.14 -31.97
N ILE A 211 25.69 -29.98 -31.23
CA ILE A 211 24.57 -30.93 -31.20
C ILE A 211 23.32 -30.24 -31.74
N ALA A 212 22.67 -30.88 -32.71
CA ALA A 212 21.40 -30.43 -33.29
C ALA A 212 20.23 -31.07 -32.56
N ILE A 213 19.27 -30.26 -32.11
CA ILE A 213 18.03 -30.70 -31.48
C ILE A 213 16.83 -30.31 -32.32
N TRP A 214 15.94 -31.28 -32.49
CA TRP A 214 14.77 -31.20 -33.37
C TRP A 214 13.45 -31.26 -32.59
N ASP A 215 13.53 -31.54 -31.30
CA ASP A 215 12.37 -31.65 -30.41
C ASP A 215 12.00 -30.25 -29.85
N PRO A 216 10.77 -29.76 -30.08
CA PRO A 216 10.34 -28.42 -29.65
C PRO A 216 10.52 -28.13 -28.16
N ASP A 217 10.24 -29.11 -27.30
CA ASP A 217 10.35 -28.95 -25.86
C ASP A 217 11.81 -28.94 -25.41
N LEU A 218 12.66 -29.79 -25.98
CA LEU A 218 14.10 -29.74 -25.73
C LEU A 218 14.70 -28.41 -26.20
N MET A 219 14.25 -27.88 -27.34
CA MET A 219 14.65 -26.56 -27.84
C MET A 219 14.24 -25.43 -26.88
N ALA A 220 13.01 -25.46 -26.36
CA ALA A 220 12.54 -24.49 -25.38
C ALA A 220 13.28 -24.61 -24.04
N ARG A 221 13.58 -25.82 -23.59
CA ARG A 221 14.31 -26.09 -22.34
C ARG A 221 15.74 -25.55 -22.39
N VAL A 222 16.48 -25.84 -23.46
CA VAL A 222 17.84 -25.33 -23.66
C VAL A 222 17.86 -23.79 -23.70
N HIS A 223 16.86 -23.16 -24.31
CA HIS A 223 16.71 -21.70 -24.30
C HIS A 223 16.41 -21.13 -22.89
N LYS A 224 15.47 -21.72 -22.14
CA LYS A 224 15.12 -21.29 -20.76
C LYS A 224 16.31 -21.43 -19.80
N SER A 225 17.12 -22.49 -19.92
CA SER A 225 18.28 -22.72 -19.04
C SER A 225 19.33 -21.60 -19.07
N CYS A 226 19.52 -20.94 -20.22
CA CYS A 226 20.42 -19.77 -20.31
C CYS A 226 19.82 -18.48 -19.74
N TYR A 227 18.49 -18.34 -19.70
CA TYR A 227 17.80 -17.15 -19.17
C TYR A 227 17.53 -17.21 -17.66
N VAL A 228 17.37 -18.40 -17.07
CA VAL A 228 17.01 -18.59 -15.65
C VAL A 228 18.17 -18.31 -14.68
N GLN A 229 19.42 -18.21 -15.16
CA GLN A 229 20.58 -17.91 -14.30
C GLN A 229 20.81 -16.41 -14.01
N LEU A 230 20.02 -15.49 -14.59
CA LEU A 230 20.09 -14.07 -14.25
C LEU A 230 19.20 -13.76 -13.02
N ARG A 231 19.82 -13.88 -11.82
CA ARG A 231 19.45 -13.33 -10.50
C ARG A 231 18.16 -13.85 -9.82
N LYS A 232 18.29 -14.87 -8.96
CA LYS A 232 17.30 -15.23 -7.93
C LYS A 232 17.74 -14.84 -6.51
N SER A 233 17.72 -13.54 -6.24
CA SER A 233 17.33 -12.95 -4.94
C SER A 233 17.32 -11.44 -5.11
N SER A 234 16.17 -10.85 -5.41
CA SER A 234 16.04 -9.39 -5.27
C SER A 234 16.29 -9.05 -3.80
N PHE A 235 17.15 -8.07 -3.51
CA PHE A 235 17.30 -7.49 -2.18
C PHE A 235 15.95 -7.08 -1.58
N TRP A 236 14.97 -6.78 -2.44
CA TRP A 236 13.64 -6.31 -2.09
C TRP A 236 12.56 -7.41 -2.09
N SER A 237 12.95 -8.68 -2.26
CA SER A 237 11.99 -9.81 -2.36
C SER A 237 11.10 -10.01 -1.12
N LYS A 238 11.50 -9.46 0.03
CA LYS A 238 10.73 -9.48 1.29
C LYS A 238 10.02 -8.16 1.60
N VAL A 239 10.10 -7.14 0.73
CA VAL A 239 9.40 -5.87 0.95
C VAL A 239 7.92 -6.11 0.72
N GLU A 240 7.14 -6.06 1.79
CA GLU A 240 5.69 -6.16 1.74
C GLU A 240 5.07 -4.87 1.17
N LEU A 241 3.89 -5.00 0.56
CA LEU A 241 3.12 -3.84 0.14
C LEU A 241 2.72 -3.04 1.39
N GLY A 242 3.03 -1.74 1.41
CA GLY A 242 2.60 -0.87 2.48
C GLY A 242 1.08 -0.87 2.65
N PRO A 243 0.56 -0.70 3.87
CA PRO A 243 -0.89 -0.69 4.10
C PRO A 243 -1.55 0.44 3.30
N PRO A 244 -2.68 0.18 2.62
CA PRO A 244 -3.37 1.21 1.83
C PRO A 244 -3.89 2.31 2.76
N ASP A 245 -3.65 3.58 2.41
CA ASP A 245 -4.23 4.70 3.13
C ASP A 245 -5.74 4.76 2.86
N PRO A 246 -6.58 4.71 3.92
CA PRO A 246 -8.04 4.72 3.79
C PRO A 246 -8.62 5.91 2.98
N ILE A 247 -7.93 7.05 2.94
CA ILE A 247 -8.36 8.25 2.21
C ILE A 247 -7.92 8.20 0.74
N TYR A 248 -6.72 7.69 0.44
CA TYR A 248 -6.24 7.58 -0.94
C TYR A 248 -7.09 6.59 -1.75
N GLY A 249 -7.48 5.46 -1.16
CA GLY A 249 -8.39 4.50 -1.81
C GLY A 249 -9.74 5.13 -2.19
N LEU A 250 -10.30 5.98 -1.33
CA LEU A 250 -11.54 6.71 -1.62
C LEU A 250 -11.39 7.73 -2.75
N THR A 251 -10.23 8.38 -2.85
CA THR A 251 -9.96 9.36 -3.91
C THR A 251 -9.90 8.67 -5.28
N GLU A 252 -9.27 7.50 -5.35
CA GLU A 252 -9.20 6.74 -6.60
C GLU A 252 -10.58 6.18 -6.99
N ALA A 253 -11.33 5.62 -6.03
CA ALA A 253 -12.69 5.16 -6.27
C ALA A 253 -13.61 6.31 -6.75
N TYR A 254 -13.46 7.52 -6.21
CA TYR A 254 -14.18 8.70 -6.69
C TYR A 254 -13.79 9.06 -8.14
N LYS A 255 -12.49 8.99 -8.49
CA LYS A 255 -12.02 9.31 -9.85
C LYS A 255 -12.55 8.33 -10.87
N THR A 256 -12.50 7.03 -10.59
CA THR A 256 -12.92 5.95 -11.50
C THR A 256 -14.44 5.81 -11.60
N CYS A 257 -15.20 6.30 -10.61
CA CYS A 257 -16.65 6.33 -10.66
C CYS A 257 -17.18 7.15 -11.86
N LYS A 258 -18.06 6.53 -12.65
CA LYS A 258 -18.68 7.14 -13.86
C LYS A 258 -20.01 7.84 -13.59
N ASN A 259 -20.56 7.74 -12.38
CA ASN A 259 -21.84 8.38 -12.04
C ASN A 259 -21.70 9.92 -12.09
N PRO A 260 -22.49 10.64 -12.90
CA PRO A 260 -22.41 12.10 -13.00
C PRO A 260 -22.84 12.81 -11.71
N LYS A 261 -23.57 12.14 -10.81
CA LYS A 261 -23.98 12.66 -9.49
C LYS A 261 -22.99 12.35 -8.37
N LYS A 262 -21.82 11.77 -8.67
CA LYS A 262 -20.83 11.42 -7.64
C LYS A 262 -20.40 12.63 -6.81
N VAL A 263 -20.22 12.43 -5.50
CA VAL A 263 -19.81 13.49 -4.57
C VAL A 263 -18.59 13.05 -3.76
N ASN A 264 -17.56 13.89 -3.68
CA ASN A 264 -16.40 13.63 -2.85
C ASN A 264 -16.47 14.40 -1.53
N LEU A 265 -16.83 13.70 -0.46
CA LEU A 265 -16.81 14.19 0.91
C LEU A 265 -15.59 13.69 1.71
N ALA A 266 -14.66 12.98 1.07
CA ALA A 266 -13.41 12.53 1.70
C ALA A 266 -12.28 13.57 1.59
N ILE A 267 -12.43 14.58 0.73
CA ILE A 267 -11.43 15.62 0.43
C ILE A 267 -10.91 16.36 1.67
N GLY A 268 -9.58 16.53 1.74
CA GLY A 268 -8.90 17.28 2.80
C GLY A 268 -8.64 18.76 2.49
N THR A 269 -9.19 19.28 1.39
CA THR A 269 -8.98 20.65 0.91
C THR A 269 -10.30 21.39 0.73
N TYR A 270 -10.27 22.70 0.94
CA TYR A 270 -11.41 23.57 0.72
C TYR A 270 -11.68 23.70 -0.79
N HIS A 271 -12.93 23.49 -1.18
CA HIS A 271 -13.42 23.71 -2.53
C HIS A 271 -14.49 24.80 -2.52
N ASP A 272 -14.60 25.59 -3.58
CA ASP A 272 -15.64 26.60 -3.75
C ASP A 272 -17.02 25.98 -4.09
N ASP A 273 -18.02 26.83 -4.34
CA ASP A 273 -19.38 26.38 -4.68
C ASP A 273 -19.47 25.70 -6.05
N SER A 274 -18.45 25.83 -6.91
CA SER A 274 -18.32 25.07 -8.15
C SER A 274 -17.71 23.68 -7.94
N GLY A 275 -17.30 23.34 -6.71
CA GLY A 275 -16.65 22.09 -6.37
C GLY A 275 -15.18 22.04 -6.82
N LYS A 276 -14.51 23.19 -6.99
CA LYS A 276 -13.10 23.28 -7.38
C LYS A 276 -12.23 23.77 -6.23
N ALA A 277 -10.98 23.31 -6.18
CA ALA A 277 -10.03 23.77 -5.17
C ALA A 277 -9.84 25.30 -5.27
N TYR A 278 -9.98 25.99 -4.14
CA TYR A 278 -9.93 27.46 -4.09
C TYR A 278 -8.54 27.97 -3.74
N VAL A 279 -8.05 28.94 -4.51
CA VAL A 279 -6.83 29.70 -4.22
C VAL A 279 -7.25 31.14 -3.93
N LEU A 280 -6.87 31.66 -2.75
CA LEU A 280 -7.25 32.99 -2.31
C LEU A 280 -6.69 34.07 -3.25
N LYS A 281 -7.43 35.16 -3.43
CA LYS A 281 -7.02 36.29 -4.29
C LYS A 281 -5.78 36.98 -3.71
N CYS A 282 -5.70 37.14 -2.39
CA CYS A 282 -4.54 37.69 -1.70
C CYS A 282 -3.27 36.85 -1.92
N VAL A 283 -3.40 35.53 -2.03
CA VAL A 283 -2.29 34.62 -2.38
C VAL A 283 -1.82 34.88 -3.80
N ARG A 284 -2.75 34.93 -4.78
CA ARG A 284 -2.39 35.25 -6.17
C ARG A 284 -1.76 36.64 -6.31
N LYS A 285 -2.21 37.62 -5.53
CA LYS A 285 -1.59 38.95 -5.48
C LYS A 285 -0.18 38.89 -4.91
N ALA A 286 0.02 38.18 -3.80
CA ALA A 286 1.33 38.00 -3.19
C ALA A 286 2.31 37.28 -4.16
N GLU A 287 1.86 36.26 -4.87
CA GLU A 287 2.66 35.56 -5.90
C GLU A 287 3.12 36.53 -7.01
N LYS A 288 2.22 37.33 -7.57
CA LYS A 288 2.56 38.34 -8.59
C LYS A 288 3.57 39.36 -8.09
N LEU A 289 3.43 39.83 -6.87
CA LEU A 289 4.36 40.78 -6.25
C LEU A 289 5.74 40.14 -6.02
N LEU A 290 5.78 38.87 -5.59
CA LEU A 290 7.04 38.16 -5.39
C LEU A 290 7.76 37.89 -6.71
N ASP A 291 7.03 37.58 -7.77
CA ASP A 291 7.58 37.40 -9.11
C ASP A 291 8.19 38.71 -9.65
N SER A 292 7.50 39.85 -9.47
CA SER A 292 8.02 41.16 -9.90
C SER A 292 9.28 41.59 -9.16
N MET A 293 9.50 41.09 -7.93
CA MET A 293 10.70 41.37 -7.14
C MET A 293 11.95 40.61 -7.61
N ARG A 294 11.82 39.59 -8.47
CA ARG A 294 12.94 38.79 -9.03
C ARG A 294 13.93 38.30 -7.97
N LEU A 295 13.42 37.89 -6.81
CA LEU A 295 14.23 37.42 -5.69
C LEU A 295 15.03 36.16 -6.05
N ASN A 296 16.25 36.05 -5.53
CA ASN A 296 17.08 34.85 -5.69
C ASN A 296 16.40 33.59 -5.11
N LYS A 297 16.88 32.42 -5.52
CA LYS A 297 16.42 31.10 -5.04
C LYS A 297 17.49 30.40 -4.18
N ALA A 298 18.35 31.17 -3.50
CA ALA A 298 19.40 30.63 -2.66
C ALA A 298 18.82 29.92 -1.43
N TYR A 299 19.62 29.03 -0.83
CA TYR A 299 19.23 28.32 0.39
C TYR A 299 18.98 29.32 1.53
N PRO A 300 17.87 29.17 2.29
CA PRO A 300 17.69 29.89 3.53
C PRO A 300 18.56 29.26 4.64
N SER A 301 18.51 29.82 5.86
CA SER A 301 19.02 29.08 7.03
C SER A 301 18.22 27.79 7.24
N ALA A 302 18.79 26.79 7.93
CA ALA A 302 18.07 25.55 8.27
C ALA A 302 16.81 25.83 9.12
N LEU A 303 16.84 26.86 9.97
CA LEU A 303 15.69 27.34 10.73
C LEU A 303 14.69 28.14 9.86
N GLY A 304 15.03 28.45 8.62
CA GLY A 304 14.24 29.24 7.67
C GLY A 304 14.40 30.76 7.81
N ASN A 305 13.44 31.50 7.26
CA ASN A 305 13.46 32.96 7.26
C ASN A 305 13.05 33.52 8.65
N SER A 306 13.85 34.42 9.22
CA SER A 306 13.60 35.02 10.55
C SER A 306 12.35 35.90 10.61
N ARG A 307 12.08 36.68 9.56
CA ARG A 307 10.86 37.51 9.46
C ARG A 307 9.61 36.66 9.35
N TYR A 308 9.64 35.60 8.53
CA TYR A 308 8.57 34.60 8.46
C TYR A 308 8.25 34.02 9.84
N ARG A 309 9.28 33.56 10.56
CA ARG A 309 9.14 33.00 11.91
C ARG A 309 8.51 33.96 12.90
N ARG A 310 8.98 35.22 12.93
CA ARG A 310 8.40 36.27 13.80
C ARG A 310 6.93 36.55 13.48
N LEU A 311 6.55 36.57 12.21
CA LEU A 311 5.16 36.77 11.80
C LEU A 311 4.26 35.59 12.19
N CYS A 312 4.80 34.36 12.20
CA CYS A 312 4.10 33.17 12.69
C CYS A 312 3.88 33.22 14.21
N GLU A 313 4.89 33.65 14.98
CA GLU A 313 4.75 33.89 16.42
C GLU A 313 3.66 34.92 16.71
N GLU A 314 3.72 36.08 16.01
CA GLU A 314 2.75 37.16 16.16
C GLU A 314 1.32 36.70 15.87
N LEU A 315 1.12 35.88 14.83
CA LEU A 315 -0.20 35.41 14.44
C LEU A 315 -0.86 34.56 15.54
N ILE A 316 -0.13 33.61 16.14
CA ILE A 316 -0.71 32.72 17.14
C ILE A 316 -0.73 33.34 18.54
N LEU A 317 0.37 33.96 18.99
CA LEU A 317 0.48 34.45 20.36
C LEU A 317 -0.01 35.90 20.52
N GLY A 318 -0.09 36.66 19.43
CA GLY A 318 -0.39 38.08 19.46
C GLY A 318 0.84 38.93 19.83
N ARG A 319 0.82 40.21 19.43
CA ARG A 319 1.93 41.16 19.67
C ARG A 319 2.20 41.41 21.15
N ASP A 320 1.21 41.20 22.00
CA ASP A 320 1.29 41.48 23.42
C ASP A 320 1.86 40.33 24.26
N SER A 321 2.14 39.18 23.64
CA SER A 321 2.75 38.04 24.31
C SER A 321 4.08 38.43 24.97
N GLN A 322 4.18 38.17 26.28
CA GLN A 322 5.40 38.44 27.05
C GLN A 322 6.56 37.56 26.59
N LEU A 323 6.32 36.29 26.23
CA LEU A 323 7.38 35.42 25.71
C LEU A 323 7.97 35.93 24.39
N MET A 324 7.13 36.51 23.51
CA MET A 324 7.60 37.17 22.30
C MET A 324 8.43 38.41 22.62
N LYS A 325 7.93 39.29 23.50
CA LYS A 325 8.63 40.52 23.90
C LYS A 325 9.99 40.23 24.56
N ASN A 326 10.05 39.17 25.36
CA ASN A 326 11.27 38.71 26.02
C ASN A 326 12.21 37.93 25.08
N GLY A 327 11.75 37.59 23.88
CA GLY A 327 12.57 36.90 22.88
C GLY A 327 12.90 35.44 23.21
N VAL A 328 12.09 34.78 24.05
CA VAL A 328 12.33 33.40 24.56
C VAL A 328 11.52 32.32 23.81
N LEU A 329 11.16 32.59 22.55
CA LEU A 329 10.53 31.59 21.68
C LEU A 329 11.54 31.00 20.71
N ALA A 330 11.66 29.68 20.71
CA ALA A 330 12.46 28.93 19.74
C ALA A 330 11.57 28.54 18.55
N SER A 331 11.56 29.35 17.50
CA SER A 331 10.77 29.11 16.29
C SER A 331 11.61 28.64 15.10
N MET A 332 11.03 27.81 14.24
CA MET A 332 11.62 27.32 12.99
C MET A 332 10.57 27.12 11.91
N GLN A 333 10.91 27.50 10.68
CA GLN A 333 10.12 27.17 9.50
C GLN A 333 10.20 25.67 9.23
N CYS A 334 9.05 25.05 8.97
CA CYS A 334 8.92 23.62 8.77
C CYS A 334 8.11 23.29 7.52
N ILE A 335 8.19 22.03 7.07
CA ILE A 335 7.38 21.49 5.97
C ILE A 335 5.94 21.24 6.48
N SER A 336 5.21 22.34 6.67
CA SER A 336 3.84 22.40 7.16
C SER A 336 3.66 21.69 8.51
N ARG A 337 2.41 21.31 8.83
CA ARG A 337 2.10 20.55 10.06
C ARG A 337 2.94 19.28 10.20
N THR A 338 2.99 18.45 9.16
CA THR A 338 3.60 17.11 9.23
C THR A 338 5.09 17.20 9.54
N GLY A 339 5.81 18.10 8.87
CA GLY A 339 7.24 18.32 9.13
C GLY A 339 7.49 18.93 10.51
N ALA A 340 6.69 19.91 10.92
CA ALA A 340 6.79 20.52 12.25
C ALA A 340 6.57 19.50 13.37
N LEU A 341 5.54 18.65 13.26
CA LEU A 341 5.28 17.59 14.23
C LEU A 341 6.42 16.56 14.25
N ARG A 342 6.97 16.18 13.09
CA ARG A 342 8.10 15.26 13.02
C ARG A 342 9.32 15.80 13.78
N ILE A 343 9.69 17.06 13.54
CA ILE A 343 10.83 17.71 14.22
C ILE A 343 10.57 17.81 15.72
N ALA A 344 9.36 18.20 16.12
CA ALA A 344 8.96 18.27 17.53
C ALA A 344 9.10 16.92 18.23
N LEU A 345 8.65 15.84 17.59
CA LEU A 345 8.74 14.48 18.15
C LEU A 345 10.18 13.98 18.22
N ASP A 346 11.01 14.23 17.20
CA ASP A 346 12.44 13.89 17.25
C ASP A 346 13.17 14.69 18.35
N PHE A 347 12.83 15.96 18.55
CA PHE A 347 13.36 16.79 19.64
C PHE A 347 12.94 16.25 21.01
N ILE A 348 11.65 15.95 21.21
CA ILE A 348 11.13 15.37 22.45
C ILE A 348 11.80 14.03 22.75
N ARG A 349 11.91 13.15 21.75
CA ARG A 349 12.58 11.86 21.89
C ARG A 349 14.02 12.01 22.38
N SER A 350 14.76 12.95 21.82
CA SER A 350 16.18 13.12 22.13
C SER A 350 16.39 13.82 23.48
N PHE A 351 15.60 14.86 23.79
CA PHE A 351 15.97 15.82 24.85
C PHE A 351 14.96 15.94 25.99
N TYR A 352 13.69 15.52 25.83
CA TYR A 352 12.73 15.65 26.92
C TYR A 352 13.06 14.67 28.06
N GLY A 353 13.30 15.19 29.25
CA GLY A 353 13.61 14.41 30.46
C GLY A 353 12.40 13.78 31.16
N GLY A 354 11.18 14.13 30.74
CA GLY A 354 9.95 13.56 31.29
C GLY A 354 9.58 12.20 30.69
N LYS A 355 8.33 11.78 30.91
CA LYS A 355 7.81 10.51 30.37
C LYS A 355 7.61 10.64 28.86
N LYS A 356 8.36 9.84 28.09
CA LYS A 356 8.37 9.81 26.61
C LYS A 356 7.20 9.00 26.01
N VAL A 357 6.00 9.28 26.50
CA VAL A 357 4.72 8.75 25.98
C VAL A 357 3.86 9.92 25.57
N VAL A 358 3.35 9.90 24.34
CA VAL A 358 2.49 10.97 23.80
C VAL A 358 1.02 10.57 23.94
N TYR A 359 0.26 11.33 24.74
CA TYR A 359 -1.17 11.11 24.93
C TYR A 359 -1.97 11.85 23.86
N LEU A 360 -2.79 11.10 23.12
CA LEU A 360 -3.59 11.58 22.00
C LEU A 360 -5.09 11.56 22.34
N PRO A 361 -5.90 12.51 21.83
CA PRO A 361 -7.35 12.40 21.96
C PRO A 361 -7.85 11.17 21.20
N ASN A 362 -8.94 10.56 21.67
CA ASN A 362 -9.62 9.48 20.97
C ASN A 362 -10.97 9.92 20.41
N PRO A 363 -11.12 10.02 19.06
CA PRO A 363 -10.10 9.84 18.01
C PRO A 363 -9.23 11.09 17.82
N THR A 364 -8.27 11.02 16.88
CA THR A 364 -7.40 12.14 16.47
C THR A 364 -7.09 12.05 14.97
N TRP A 365 -6.31 12.98 14.41
CA TRP A 365 -5.85 12.89 13.03
C TRP A 365 -5.01 11.63 12.81
N GLY A 366 -5.40 10.78 11.86
CA GLY A 366 -4.84 9.43 11.71
C GLY A 366 -3.32 9.36 11.62
N ASN A 367 -2.67 10.39 11.06
CA ASN A 367 -1.22 10.41 10.90
C ASN A 367 -0.44 10.69 12.20
N HIS A 368 -1.08 11.16 13.29
CA HIS A 368 -0.41 11.35 14.58
C HIS A 368 0.23 10.05 15.06
N LYS A 369 -0.53 8.95 15.05
CA LYS A 369 -0.09 7.62 15.50
C LYS A 369 1.05 7.07 14.65
N HIS A 370 1.07 7.36 13.36
CA HIS A 370 2.16 6.95 12.48
C HIS A 370 3.43 7.75 12.79
N LEU A 371 3.36 9.09 12.80
CA LEU A 371 4.52 9.95 13.06
C LEU A 371 5.18 9.66 14.41
N ILE A 372 4.40 9.42 15.46
CA ILE A 372 4.94 9.10 16.79
C ILE A 372 5.73 7.79 16.76
N ARG A 373 5.16 6.72 16.16
CA ARG A 373 5.84 5.43 16.04
C ARG A 373 7.11 5.50 15.20
N GLU A 374 7.11 6.26 14.10
CA GLU A 374 8.30 6.43 13.24
C GLU A 374 9.46 7.14 13.94
N THR A 375 9.19 7.90 15.01
CA THR A 375 10.26 8.46 15.84
C THR A 375 10.76 7.46 16.90
N GLY A 376 10.08 6.35 17.14
CA GLY A 376 10.38 5.40 18.23
C GLY A 376 9.76 5.80 19.57
N LEU A 377 8.94 6.85 19.61
CA LEU A 377 8.11 7.19 20.74
C LEU A 377 6.87 6.28 20.80
N SER A 378 6.33 6.08 22.00
CA SER A 378 5.04 5.42 22.21
C SER A 378 3.93 6.46 22.34
N TYR A 379 2.69 6.04 22.07
CA TYR A 379 1.52 6.85 22.32
C TYR A 379 0.47 6.07 23.10
N GLU A 380 -0.31 6.80 23.89
CA GLU A 380 -1.53 6.33 24.53
C GLU A 380 -2.69 7.25 24.16
N GLN A 381 -3.92 6.88 24.51
CA GLN A 381 -5.09 7.69 24.20
C GLN A 381 -5.88 8.08 25.45
N TYR A 382 -6.45 9.28 25.44
CA TYR A 382 -7.45 9.74 26.41
C TYR A 382 -8.80 9.95 25.74
N ARG A 383 -9.89 9.80 26.50
CA ARG A 383 -11.26 10.03 26.02
C ARG A 383 -11.43 11.46 25.49
N TYR A 384 -12.15 11.60 24.39
CA TYR A 384 -12.42 12.89 23.77
C TYR A 384 -13.81 12.95 23.13
N TYR A 385 -14.15 11.95 22.33
CA TYR A 385 -15.44 11.91 21.61
C TYR A 385 -16.25 10.68 22.01
N ASP A 386 -17.54 10.88 22.27
CA ASP A 386 -18.49 9.79 22.52
C ASP A 386 -19.37 9.54 21.29
N ASN A 387 -19.23 8.35 20.70
CA ASN A 387 -20.01 7.93 19.54
C ASN A 387 -21.51 7.79 19.83
N LYS A 388 -21.91 7.59 21.10
CA LYS A 388 -23.31 7.45 21.49
C LYS A 388 -24.02 8.80 21.47
N THR A 389 -23.44 9.80 22.11
CA THR A 389 -23.98 11.17 22.14
C THR A 389 -23.63 11.99 20.91
N VAL A 390 -22.64 11.54 20.11
CA VAL A 390 -22.12 12.24 18.93
C VAL A 390 -21.50 13.60 19.34
N ASP A 391 -21.02 13.70 20.58
CA ASP A 391 -20.52 14.92 21.22
C ASP A 391 -19.18 14.65 21.94
N MET A 392 -18.59 15.67 22.55
CA MET A 392 -17.36 15.58 23.34
C MET A 392 -17.61 14.95 24.71
N ASP A 393 -16.84 13.91 25.07
CA ASP A 393 -16.79 13.34 26.42
C ASP A 393 -15.85 14.17 27.31
N TYR A 394 -16.28 15.38 27.66
CA TYR A 394 -15.44 16.32 28.42
C TYR A 394 -15.06 15.79 29.81
N ARG A 395 -16.03 15.17 30.51
CA ARG A 395 -15.79 14.60 31.84
C ARG A 395 -14.81 13.43 31.76
N GLY A 396 -15.01 12.52 30.80
CA GLY A 396 -14.08 11.41 30.60
C GLY A 396 -12.68 11.86 30.19
N MET A 397 -12.57 12.95 29.42
CA MET A 397 -11.30 13.59 29.12
C MET A 397 -10.59 14.08 30.39
N LEU A 398 -11.28 14.83 31.26
CA LEU A 398 -10.71 15.32 32.52
C LEU A 398 -10.29 14.17 33.45
N ASP A 399 -11.14 13.15 33.60
CA ASP A 399 -10.84 11.96 34.40
C ASP A 399 -9.56 11.26 33.90
N ASP A 400 -9.44 11.07 32.58
CA ASP A 400 -8.28 10.41 32.00
C ASP A 400 -7.02 11.25 32.17
N ILE A 401 -7.09 12.57 31.94
CA ILE A 401 -5.95 13.47 32.14
C ILE A 401 -5.52 13.48 33.61
N SER A 402 -6.48 13.55 34.54
CA SER A 402 -6.20 13.61 35.97
C SER A 402 -5.60 12.29 36.49
N GLN A 403 -6.26 11.16 36.19
CA GLN A 403 -6.00 9.86 36.81
C GLN A 403 -5.04 8.97 36.03
N LYS A 404 -5.09 8.97 34.70
CA LYS A 404 -4.34 8.02 33.86
C LYS A 404 -3.03 8.58 33.34
N ILE A 405 -2.99 9.88 33.02
CA ILE A 405 -1.78 10.50 32.48
C ILE A 405 -0.77 10.74 33.62
N PRO A 406 0.46 10.19 33.56
CA PRO A 406 1.49 10.47 34.56
C PRO A 406 1.95 11.92 34.50
N ASN A 407 2.38 12.47 35.64
CA ASN A 407 3.01 13.79 35.67
C ASN A 407 4.25 13.82 34.77
N ASN A 408 4.54 14.99 34.18
CA ASN A 408 5.65 15.16 33.22
C ASN A 408 5.55 14.28 31.96
N ALA A 409 4.35 13.85 31.56
CA ALA A 409 4.12 13.23 30.25
C ALA A 409 3.88 14.27 29.15
N VAL A 410 3.78 13.81 27.91
CA VAL A 410 3.48 14.66 26.75
C VAL A 410 2.01 14.49 26.35
N ILE A 411 1.28 15.57 26.18
CA ILE A 411 -0.12 15.55 25.71
C ILE A 411 -0.24 16.33 24.41
N LEU A 412 -0.94 15.77 23.42
CA LEU A 412 -1.26 16.46 22.18
C LEU A 412 -2.69 16.98 22.24
N LEU A 413 -2.85 18.27 21.95
CA LEU A 413 -4.12 18.98 21.86
C LEU A 413 -4.28 19.57 20.45
N HIS A 414 -5.48 19.50 19.89
CA HIS A 414 -5.83 20.32 18.72
C HIS A 414 -6.28 21.67 19.27
N GLY A 415 -5.60 22.76 18.92
CA GLY A 415 -5.94 24.05 19.54
C GLY A 415 -7.25 24.66 19.06
N CYS A 416 -7.74 24.24 17.88
CA CYS A 416 -9.06 24.56 17.36
C CYS A 416 -9.43 23.60 16.20
N ALA A 417 -10.73 23.50 15.91
CA ALA A 417 -11.31 22.70 14.86
C ALA A 417 -10.77 21.25 14.83
N HIS A 418 -10.98 20.53 15.93
CA HIS A 418 -10.49 19.17 16.12
C HIS A 418 -10.74 18.28 14.90
N ASN A 419 -9.67 17.66 14.38
CA ASN A 419 -9.77 16.68 13.31
C ASN A 419 -9.67 15.27 13.90
N PRO A 420 -10.73 14.45 13.82
CA PRO A 420 -11.80 14.53 12.80
C PRO A 420 -13.19 14.97 13.27
N SER A 421 -13.41 15.19 14.58
CA SER A 421 -14.78 15.32 15.13
C SER A 421 -15.43 16.69 14.93
N GLY A 422 -14.65 17.76 14.81
CA GLY A 422 -15.13 19.14 14.77
C GLY A 422 -15.69 19.66 16.10
N HIS A 423 -15.51 18.95 17.22
CA HIS A 423 -15.86 19.48 18.55
C HIS A 423 -14.61 20.06 19.19
N ASP A 424 -14.71 21.24 19.76
CA ASP A 424 -13.65 21.87 20.55
C ASP A 424 -14.17 22.14 21.98
N PRO A 425 -13.30 22.12 23.00
CA PRO A 425 -13.65 22.61 24.32
C PRO A 425 -14.11 24.08 24.29
N THR A 426 -15.06 24.41 25.16
CA THR A 426 -15.47 25.80 25.39
C THR A 426 -14.35 26.58 26.09
N ARG A 427 -14.51 27.90 26.18
CA ARG A 427 -13.56 28.77 26.87
C ARG A 427 -13.31 28.34 28.33
N SER A 428 -14.37 28.13 29.11
CA SER A 428 -14.26 27.70 30.51
C SER A 428 -13.62 26.31 30.63
N GLN A 429 -13.92 25.42 29.68
CA GLN A 429 -13.31 24.09 29.63
C GLN A 429 -11.81 24.14 29.31
N TRP A 430 -11.37 25.09 28.47
CA TRP A 430 -9.95 25.33 28.22
C TRP A 430 -9.23 25.91 29.43
N GLU A 431 -9.89 26.78 30.21
CA GLU A 431 -9.34 27.31 31.47
C GLU A 431 -9.10 26.17 32.47
N GLU A 432 -10.09 25.30 32.71
CA GLU A 432 -9.96 24.12 33.58
C GLU A 432 -8.88 23.14 33.08
N LEU A 433 -8.81 22.89 31.77
CA LEU A 433 -7.77 22.04 31.18
C LEU A 433 -6.37 22.63 31.37
N SER A 434 -6.20 23.94 31.19
CA SER A 434 -4.93 24.63 31.41
C SER A 434 -4.43 24.42 32.84
N ASP A 435 -5.31 24.58 33.82
CA ASP A 435 -4.95 24.46 35.23
C ASP A 435 -4.57 23.02 35.59
N LEU A 436 -5.37 22.03 35.15
CA LEU A 436 -5.09 20.61 35.38
C LEU A 436 -3.77 20.17 34.72
N ILE A 437 -3.53 20.58 33.48
CA ILE A 437 -2.33 20.24 32.72
C ILE A 437 -1.08 20.86 33.35
N LYS A 438 -1.17 22.11 33.82
CA LYS A 438 -0.13 22.81 34.56
C LYS A 438 0.16 22.11 35.89
N GLN A 439 -0.86 21.73 36.65
CA GLN A 439 -0.72 21.00 37.91
C GLN A 439 0.04 19.68 37.71
N LYS A 440 -0.20 18.97 36.60
CA LYS A 440 0.51 17.74 36.25
C LYS A 440 1.87 17.96 35.57
N ASN A 441 2.24 19.22 35.31
CA ASN A 441 3.47 19.63 34.61
C ASN A 441 3.66 18.89 33.27
N LEU A 442 2.59 18.72 32.49
CA LEU A 442 2.69 18.04 31.19
C LEU A 442 3.31 18.95 30.14
N LEU A 443 4.04 18.37 29.19
CA LEU A 443 4.47 19.06 27.98
C LEU A 443 3.32 19.03 26.96
N VAL A 444 2.86 20.19 26.52
CA VAL A 444 1.71 20.30 25.61
C VAL A 444 2.19 20.48 24.17
N ILE A 445 1.76 19.59 23.28
CA ILE A 445 1.87 19.77 21.83
C ILE A 445 0.55 20.30 21.31
N PHE A 446 0.51 21.56 20.85
CA PHE A 446 -0.63 22.13 20.14
C PHE A 446 -0.50 21.91 18.62
N ASP A 447 -1.39 21.11 18.04
CA ASP A 447 -1.56 21.03 16.58
C ASP A 447 -2.57 22.07 16.10
N ILE A 448 -2.09 23.11 15.40
CA ILE A 448 -2.88 24.23 14.86
C ILE A 448 -2.89 24.19 13.33
N ALA A 449 -3.64 23.24 12.77
CA ALA A 449 -3.77 23.08 11.32
C ALA A 449 -4.88 23.95 10.69
N TYR A 450 -5.81 24.43 11.51
CA TYR A 450 -7.08 25.03 11.10
C TYR A 450 -7.30 26.41 11.73
N HIS A 451 -6.23 27.14 12.04
CA HIS A 451 -6.33 28.47 12.67
C HIS A 451 -7.31 29.38 11.92
N GLY A 452 -8.37 29.81 12.60
CA GLY A 452 -9.45 30.64 12.07
C GLY A 452 -10.71 29.85 11.71
N TYR A 453 -10.64 28.55 11.43
CA TYR A 453 -11.79 27.77 10.91
C TYR A 453 -12.83 27.40 11.96
N ALA A 454 -12.53 27.50 13.26
CA ALA A 454 -13.49 27.18 14.31
C ALA A 454 -14.53 28.30 14.44
N SER A 455 -14.09 29.56 14.52
CA SER A 455 -14.96 30.74 14.72
C SER A 455 -15.05 31.69 13.51
N GLY A 456 -14.18 31.56 12.52
CA GLY A 456 -13.96 32.58 11.49
C GLY A 456 -12.99 33.69 11.91
N HIS A 457 -12.47 33.66 13.15
CA HIS A 457 -11.61 34.69 13.71
C HIS A 457 -10.32 34.08 14.27
N PHE A 458 -9.17 34.53 13.76
CA PHE A 458 -7.86 34.00 14.17
C PHE A 458 -7.57 34.24 15.66
N GLU A 459 -7.98 35.38 16.20
CA GLU A 459 -7.74 35.73 17.59
C GLU A 459 -8.53 34.86 18.56
N VAL A 460 -9.77 34.53 18.20
CA VAL A 460 -10.64 33.64 19.00
C VAL A 460 -10.12 32.20 18.93
N ASP A 461 -9.75 31.73 17.75
CA ASP A 461 -9.21 30.38 17.56
C ASP A 461 -7.82 30.17 18.18
N ALA A 462 -7.10 31.26 18.48
CA ALA A 462 -5.82 31.21 19.20
C ALA A 462 -5.99 31.15 20.73
N TYR A 463 -7.21 31.29 21.25
CA TYR A 463 -7.47 31.46 22.68
C TYR A 463 -6.82 30.37 23.55
N ALA A 464 -7.01 29.09 23.20
CA ALA A 464 -6.46 27.98 23.98
C ALA A 464 -4.92 28.05 24.08
N VAL A 465 -4.24 28.30 22.96
CA VAL A 465 -2.77 28.43 22.94
C VAL A 465 -2.31 29.61 23.79
N ARG A 466 -2.95 30.77 23.64
CA ARG A 466 -2.61 31.99 24.39
C ARG A 466 -2.82 31.79 25.89
N ARG A 467 -3.97 31.23 26.29
CA ARG A 467 -4.28 30.92 27.70
C ARG A 467 -3.22 30.03 28.32
N PHE A 468 -2.85 28.94 27.65
CA PHE A 468 -1.86 27.99 28.17
C PHE A 468 -0.49 28.65 28.33
N VAL A 469 -0.06 29.43 27.34
CA VAL A 469 1.20 30.17 27.37
C VAL A 469 1.21 31.24 28.47
N GLU A 470 0.13 32.01 28.60
CA GLU A 470 -0.04 33.03 29.65
C GLU A 470 0.00 32.42 31.05
N GLU A 471 -0.58 31.23 31.21
CA GLU A 471 -0.51 30.47 32.46
C GLU A 471 0.83 29.75 32.68
N GLY A 472 1.81 29.91 31.79
CA GLY A 472 3.13 29.32 31.96
C GLY A 472 3.18 27.81 31.71
N ASN A 473 2.24 27.25 30.96
CA ASN A 473 2.35 25.87 30.48
C ASN A 473 3.50 25.74 29.48
N LYS A 474 4.22 24.63 29.54
CA LYS A 474 5.30 24.29 28.59
C LYS A 474 4.69 23.83 27.27
N CYS A 475 4.86 24.63 26.23
CA CYS A 475 4.15 24.44 24.96
C CYS A 475 5.10 24.23 23.77
N VAL A 476 4.72 23.28 22.93
CA VAL A 476 5.23 23.05 21.58
C VAL A 476 4.09 23.30 20.61
N ILE A 477 4.18 24.34 19.79
CA ILE A 477 3.09 24.82 18.95
C ILE A 477 3.43 24.55 17.49
N ILE A 478 2.55 23.82 16.81
CA ILE A 478 2.67 23.46 15.40
C ILE A 478 1.66 24.27 14.60
N GLN A 479 2.12 25.06 13.65
CA GLN A 479 1.27 25.85 12.75
C GLN A 479 1.34 25.33 11.32
N SER A 480 0.20 25.35 10.64
CA SER A 480 0.10 25.09 9.21
C SER A 480 -0.63 26.20 8.48
N PHE A 481 -0.09 26.60 7.32
CA PHE A 481 -0.77 27.54 6.42
C PHE A 481 -1.47 26.86 5.24
N ALA A 482 -1.51 25.51 5.26
CA ALA A 482 -2.08 24.73 4.16
C ALA A 482 -3.58 25.03 3.95
N LYS A 483 -4.33 25.26 5.04
CA LYS A 483 -5.80 25.40 4.98
C LYS A 483 -6.22 26.86 5.04
N ASN A 484 -5.64 27.66 5.94
CA ASN A 484 -6.06 29.04 6.15
C ASN A 484 -5.60 30.01 5.05
N MET A 485 -4.55 29.66 4.30
CA MET A 485 -4.11 30.38 3.10
C MET A 485 -4.24 29.54 1.83
N GLY A 486 -4.80 28.33 1.90
CA GLY A 486 -4.92 27.46 0.72
C GLY A 486 -3.59 26.98 0.14
N LEU A 487 -2.48 27.11 0.88
CA LEU A 487 -1.12 26.76 0.46
C LEU A 487 -0.83 25.26 0.67
N TYR A 488 -1.75 24.40 0.21
CA TYR A 488 -1.70 22.96 0.46
C TYR A 488 -0.40 22.32 -0.05
N GLY A 489 -0.07 22.54 -1.32
CA GLY A 489 1.09 21.96 -1.99
C GLY A 489 2.41 22.67 -1.69
N GLU A 490 2.37 23.95 -1.31
CA GLU A 490 3.57 24.76 -1.01
C GLU A 490 4.22 24.42 0.33
N ARG A 491 3.48 23.70 1.18
CA ARG A 491 3.93 23.19 2.49
C ARG A 491 4.48 24.22 3.50
N PRO A 492 4.02 25.48 3.60
CA PRO A 492 4.43 26.37 4.69
C PRO A 492 3.89 25.92 6.05
N GLY A 493 4.74 26.03 7.08
CA GLY A 493 4.41 25.83 8.48
C GLY A 493 5.51 26.31 9.40
N CYS A 494 5.20 26.38 10.69
CA CYS A 494 6.11 26.84 11.74
C CYS A 494 5.99 25.94 12.97
N LEU A 495 7.13 25.62 13.57
CA LEU A 495 7.22 25.00 14.90
C LEU A 495 7.73 26.08 15.87
N ILE A 496 7.07 26.22 17.01
CA ILE A 496 7.44 27.18 18.06
C ILE A 496 7.50 26.43 19.39
N ILE A 497 8.63 26.51 20.09
CA ILE A 497 8.83 25.91 21.42
C ILE A 497 9.02 27.05 22.42
N THR A 498 8.27 27.04 23.52
CA THR A 498 8.45 27.98 24.63
C THR A 498 9.71 27.63 25.41
N SER A 499 10.53 28.62 25.75
CA SER A 499 11.66 28.47 26.68
C SER A 499 11.58 29.48 27.81
N GLU A 500 12.31 29.21 28.89
CA GLU A 500 12.36 30.04 30.09
C GLU A 500 13.43 31.14 29.99
N SER A 501 14.43 30.95 29.12
CA SER A 501 15.50 31.93 28.91
C SER A 501 15.99 31.99 27.45
N ILE A 502 16.74 33.05 27.13
CA ILE A 502 17.41 33.22 25.83
C ILE A 502 18.48 32.13 25.62
N GLU A 503 19.16 31.72 26.69
CA GLU A 503 20.16 30.65 26.64
C GLU A 503 19.50 29.32 26.28
N GLU A 504 18.40 28.97 26.94
CA GLU A 504 17.65 27.75 26.65
C GLU A 504 17.10 27.76 25.21
N LYS A 505 16.50 28.88 24.77
CA LYS A 505 16.09 29.07 23.37
C LYS A 505 17.21 28.76 22.40
N THR A 506 18.42 29.28 22.67
CA THR A 506 19.58 29.10 21.79
C THR A 506 19.97 27.63 21.68
N LYS A 507 19.94 26.89 22.79
CA LYS A 507 20.20 25.43 22.82
C LYS A 507 19.11 24.64 22.09
N ILE A 508 17.83 25.02 22.25
CA ILE A 508 16.71 24.39 21.52
C ILE A 508 16.90 24.59 20.02
N LEU A 509 17.16 25.83 19.58
CA LEU A 509 17.34 26.17 18.17
C LEU A 509 18.51 25.40 17.54
N SER A 510 19.66 25.29 18.22
CA SER A 510 20.82 24.57 17.68
C SER A 510 20.54 23.07 17.51
N GLN A 511 19.86 22.44 18.47
CA GLN A 511 19.51 21.01 18.35
C GLN A 511 18.44 20.76 17.29
N CYS A 512 17.43 21.64 17.19
CA CYS A 512 16.44 21.55 16.12
C CYS A 512 17.07 21.75 14.74
N GLU A 513 18.07 22.62 14.61
CA GLU A 513 18.82 22.79 13.38
C GLU A 513 19.53 21.50 12.94
N GLU A 514 20.17 20.77 13.86
CA GLU A 514 20.81 19.47 13.55
C GLU A 514 19.78 18.41 13.13
N ILE A 515 18.64 18.35 13.82
CA ILE A 515 17.53 17.47 13.42
C ILE A 515 17.07 17.82 12.00
N ILE A 516 16.82 19.10 11.71
CA ILE A 516 16.37 19.57 10.38
C ILE A 516 17.41 19.22 9.31
N LYS A 517 18.71 19.41 9.58
CA LYS A 517 19.80 19.07 8.66
C LYS A 517 19.79 17.61 8.24
N SER A 518 19.47 16.71 9.18
CA SER A 518 19.38 15.28 8.92
C SER A 518 18.14 14.85 8.11
N ILE A 519 17.08 15.66 8.08
CA ILE A 519 15.83 15.33 7.39
C ILE A 519 15.78 15.96 5.99
N TYR A 520 16.00 17.26 5.88
CA TYR A 520 15.82 17.99 4.62
C TYR A 520 16.77 19.19 4.41
N GLN A 521 17.75 19.41 5.28
CA GLN A 521 18.72 20.52 5.24
C GLN A 521 18.12 21.92 5.38
N TYR A 522 17.30 22.36 4.43
CA TYR A 522 16.73 23.71 4.38
C TYR A 522 15.25 23.66 4.00
N PRO A 523 14.39 24.45 4.66
CA PRO A 523 12.96 24.45 4.34
C PRO A 523 12.67 25.18 3.01
N PRO A 524 11.58 24.83 2.31
CA PRO A 524 11.23 25.42 1.01
C PRO A 524 10.84 26.90 1.13
N ILE A 525 11.36 27.74 0.23
CA ILE A 525 11.25 29.20 0.35
C ILE A 525 9.95 29.80 -0.20
N HIS A 526 9.30 29.18 -1.20
CA HIS A 526 8.22 29.83 -1.96
C HIS A 526 6.97 30.07 -1.11
N GLY A 527 6.39 29.01 -0.53
CA GLY A 527 5.26 29.13 0.39
C GLY A 527 5.52 30.05 1.58
N ALA A 528 6.74 30.03 2.14
CA ALA A 528 7.11 30.92 3.25
C ALA A 528 7.14 32.40 2.82
N ARG A 529 7.66 32.71 1.62
CA ARG A 529 7.63 34.08 1.07
C ARG A 529 6.22 34.58 0.83
N ILE A 530 5.30 33.73 0.38
CA ILE A 530 3.89 34.09 0.21
C ILE A 530 3.27 34.48 1.56
N VAL A 531 3.44 33.62 2.57
CA VAL A 531 2.93 33.88 3.93
C VAL A 531 3.57 35.13 4.53
N GLU A 532 4.89 35.29 4.41
CA GLU A 532 5.62 36.47 4.87
C GLU A 532 5.11 37.75 4.20
N LYS A 533 4.87 37.71 2.89
CA LYS A 533 4.34 38.85 2.13
C LYS A 533 2.91 39.20 2.57
N ILE A 534 2.05 38.21 2.78
CA ILE A 534 0.67 38.44 3.25
C ILE A 534 0.64 38.95 4.68
N LEU A 535 1.36 38.31 5.61
CA LEU A 535 1.33 38.70 7.03
C LEU A 535 2.09 39.99 7.31
N GLY A 536 3.12 40.29 6.53
CA GLY A 536 3.97 41.48 6.67
C GLY A 536 3.44 42.74 6.01
N ASP A 537 2.35 42.64 5.23
CA ASP A 537 1.69 43.75 4.54
C ASP A 537 0.28 43.94 5.10
N THR A 538 -0.01 45.13 5.64
CA THR A 538 -1.29 45.40 6.33
C THR A 538 -2.50 45.26 5.40
N GLY A 539 -2.36 45.65 4.13
CA GLY A 539 -3.43 45.54 3.13
C GLY A 539 -3.70 44.08 2.76
N LEU A 540 -2.67 43.32 2.41
CA LEU A 540 -2.81 41.90 2.08
C LEU A 540 -3.29 41.06 3.27
N LYS A 541 -2.84 41.38 4.49
CA LYS A 541 -3.31 40.71 5.72
C LYS A 541 -4.80 40.95 5.96
N ALA A 542 -5.27 42.18 5.75
CA ALA A 542 -6.69 42.52 5.88
C ALA A 542 -7.54 41.80 4.81
N GLU A 543 -7.09 41.80 3.55
CA GLU A 543 -7.75 41.08 2.46
C GLU A 543 -7.82 39.57 2.75
N TRP A 544 -6.71 38.98 3.23
CA TRP A 544 -6.66 37.57 3.62
C TRP A 544 -7.68 37.25 4.72
N LYS A 545 -7.74 38.05 5.79
CA LYS A 545 -8.70 37.85 6.88
C LYS A 545 -10.15 37.92 6.38
N LEU A 546 -10.45 38.85 5.46
CA LEU A 546 -11.78 38.98 4.87
C LEU A 546 -12.14 37.77 3.99
N GLU A 547 -11.26 37.38 3.07
CA GLU A 547 -11.47 36.19 2.23
C GLU A 547 -11.66 34.93 3.06
N PHE A 548 -10.83 34.78 4.11
CA PHE A 548 -10.93 33.67 5.02
C PHE A 548 -12.27 33.64 5.77
N LYS A 549 -12.76 34.80 6.24
CA LYS A 549 -14.08 34.91 6.89
C LYS A 549 -15.20 34.43 5.97
N LEU A 550 -15.17 34.80 4.69
CA LEU A 550 -16.13 34.33 3.67
C LEU A 550 -16.07 32.80 3.50
N MET A 551 -14.87 32.22 3.51
CA MET A 551 -14.71 30.76 3.45
C MET A 551 -15.32 30.06 4.66
N SER A 552 -15.05 30.57 5.87
CA SER A 552 -15.60 30.03 7.11
C SER A 552 -17.13 30.16 7.18
N ASP A 553 -17.67 31.33 6.81
CA ASP A 553 -19.11 31.59 6.80
C ASP A 553 -19.85 30.66 5.82
N ARG A 554 -19.24 30.37 4.66
CA ARG A 554 -19.80 29.37 3.74
C ARG A 554 -19.88 28.00 4.39
N LEU A 555 -18.83 27.52 5.06
CA LEU A 555 -18.86 26.21 5.70
C LEU A 555 -19.99 26.12 6.75
N MET A 556 -20.17 27.17 7.55
CA MET A 556 -21.28 27.24 8.52
C MET A 556 -22.65 27.32 7.84
N SER A 557 -22.78 28.07 6.75
CA SER A 557 -24.01 28.12 5.95
C SER A 557 -24.39 26.74 5.38
N ILE A 558 -23.40 26.01 4.86
CA ILE A 558 -23.60 24.66 4.33
C ILE A 558 -23.97 23.67 5.42
N ARG A 559 -23.38 23.74 6.62
CA ARG A 559 -23.78 22.92 7.78
C ARG A 559 -25.26 23.11 8.11
N ARG A 560 -25.70 24.37 8.20
CA ARG A 560 -27.12 24.70 8.44
C ARG A 560 -28.01 24.19 7.32
N THR A 561 -27.58 24.38 6.07
CA THR A 561 -28.33 23.91 4.89
C THR A 561 -28.51 22.39 4.89
N LEU A 562 -27.44 21.62 5.14
CA LEU A 562 -27.51 20.16 5.23
C LEU A 562 -28.48 19.71 6.31
N LYS A 563 -28.41 20.29 7.52
CA LYS A 563 -29.35 20.00 8.61
C LYS A 563 -30.80 20.29 8.19
N THR A 564 -31.07 21.48 7.65
CA THR A 564 -32.41 21.88 7.21
C THR A 564 -32.94 20.96 6.12
N LYS A 565 -32.10 20.55 5.17
CA LYS A 565 -32.50 19.64 4.09
C LYS A 565 -32.80 18.23 4.61
N LEU A 566 -31.99 17.71 5.55
CA LEU A 566 -32.29 16.43 6.24
C LEU A 566 -33.64 16.47 6.97
N GLN A 567 -33.97 17.58 7.62
CA GLN A 567 -35.27 17.78 8.26
C GLN A 567 -36.42 17.82 7.24
N LYS A 568 -36.23 18.51 6.11
CA LYS A 568 -37.22 18.57 5.03
C LYS A 568 -37.47 17.22 4.35
N GLU A 569 -36.47 16.35 4.29
CA GLU A 569 -36.61 14.96 3.82
C GLU A 569 -37.40 14.06 4.81
N GLY A 570 -37.75 14.55 6.00
CA GLY A 570 -38.50 13.79 7.01
C GLY A 570 -37.60 12.91 7.90
N SER A 571 -36.30 13.22 8.02
CA SER A 571 -35.43 12.52 8.96
C SER A 571 -35.85 12.74 10.41
N ILE A 572 -36.12 11.65 11.14
CA ILE A 572 -36.42 11.66 12.59
C ILE A 572 -35.16 11.68 13.49
N ARG A 573 -33.97 11.43 12.92
CA ARG A 573 -32.71 11.50 13.66
C ARG A 573 -32.36 12.95 14.02
N ASN A 574 -31.81 13.17 15.22
CA ASN A 574 -31.23 14.47 15.59
C ASN A 574 -29.92 14.72 14.81
N TRP A 575 -29.85 15.84 14.10
CA TRP A 575 -28.69 16.29 13.31
C TRP A 575 -28.08 17.61 13.82
N ASP A 576 -28.40 18.04 15.04
CA ASP A 576 -27.91 19.28 15.64
C ASP A 576 -26.38 19.34 15.71
N HIS A 577 -25.72 18.20 15.90
CA HIS A 577 -24.26 18.08 15.96
C HIS A 577 -23.57 18.60 14.69
N ILE A 578 -24.21 18.53 13.52
CA ILE A 578 -23.65 19.08 12.27
C ILE A 578 -23.36 20.59 12.40
N VAL A 579 -24.22 21.31 13.12
CA VAL A 579 -24.12 22.76 13.32
C VAL A 579 -23.31 23.11 14.56
N LYS A 580 -23.33 22.27 15.60
CA LYS A 580 -22.47 22.45 16.80
C LYS A 580 -20.99 22.26 16.49
N GLN A 581 -20.67 21.33 15.58
CA GLN A 581 -19.31 21.08 15.12
C GLN A 581 -18.79 22.24 14.26
N CYS A 582 -17.51 22.57 14.42
CA CYS A 582 -16.81 23.62 13.71
C CYS A 582 -15.80 23.06 12.69
N GLY A 583 -15.14 23.95 11.94
CA GLY A 583 -14.06 23.57 11.05
C GLY A 583 -14.47 22.91 9.73
N MET A 584 -13.49 22.30 9.05
CA MET A 584 -13.67 21.70 7.73
C MET A 584 -14.37 20.33 7.75
N PHE A 585 -14.33 19.61 8.87
CA PHE A 585 -14.82 18.24 8.95
C PHE A 585 -16.02 18.12 9.88
N CYS A 586 -16.84 17.11 9.62
CA CYS A 586 -17.97 16.76 10.46
C CYS A 586 -17.99 15.24 10.66
N PHE A 587 -18.14 14.82 11.92
CA PHE A 587 -18.53 13.45 12.25
C PHE A 587 -20.05 13.34 12.20
N THR A 588 -20.55 12.63 11.20
CA THR A 588 -21.99 12.50 10.96
C THR A 588 -22.67 11.54 11.94
N GLY A 589 -21.91 10.61 12.54
CA GLY A 589 -22.45 9.49 13.33
C GLY A 589 -23.09 8.41 12.46
N LEU A 590 -22.81 8.38 11.15
CA LEU A 590 -23.20 7.26 10.28
C LEU A 590 -22.35 6.02 10.58
N SER A 591 -23.01 4.87 10.63
CA SER A 591 -22.35 3.57 10.82
C SER A 591 -21.62 3.11 9.56
N LYS A 592 -20.68 2.17 9.70
CA LYS A 592 -19.96 1.58 8.55
C LYS A 592 -20.90 1.04 7.46
N PRO A 593 -21.99 0.30 7.78
CA PRO A 593 -22.95 -0.14 6.76
C PRO A 593 -23.65 1.02 6.04
N GLN A 594 -24.02 2.09 6.75
CA GLN A 594 -24.64 3.27 6.14
C GLN A 594 -23.66 4.02 5.22
N VAL A 595 -22.40 4.16 5.65
CA VAL A 595 -21.33 4.73 4.82
C VAL A 595 -21.14 3.90 3.55
N LYS A 596 -21.11 2.56 3.68
CA LYS A 596 -20.99 1.67 2.52
C LYS A 596 -22.13 1.88 1.53
N ARG A 597 -23.38 1.96 2.00
CA ARG A 597 -24.54 2.25 1.14
C ARG A 597 -24.47 3.62 0.47
N LEU A 598 -23.97 4.66 1.16
CA LEU A 598 -23.75 5.97 0.52
C LEU A 598 -22.74 5.88 -0.64
N ILE A 599 -21.70 5.08 -0.49
CA ILE A 599 -20.69 4.88 -1.54
C ILE A 599 -21.28 4.05 -2.69
N ASP A 600 -21.85 2.88 -2.38
CA ASP A 600 -22.28 1.90 -3.37
C ASP A 600 -23.56 2.34 -4.10
N ASP A 601 -24.59 2.74 -3.36
CA ASP A 601 -25.93 3.02 -3.92
C ASP A 601 -26.03 4.46 -4.46
N HIS A 602 -25.22 5.38 -3.92
CA HIS A 602 -25.35 6.82 -4.18
C HIS A 602 -24.07 7.50 -4.67
N SER A 603 -22.94 6.78 -4.79
CA SER A 603 -21.67 7.37 -5.25
C SER A 603 -21.22 8.59 -4.42
N ILE A 604 -21.52 8.61 -3.13
CA ILE A 604 -21.09 9.63 -2.17
C ILE A 604 -19.91 9.07 -1.38
N PHE A 605 -18.72 9.59 -1.64
CA PHE A 605 -17.45 9.07 -1.10
C PHE A 605 -17.08 9.80 0.18
N LEU A 606 -17.04 9.09 1.30
CA LEU A 606 -16.73 9.61 2.63
C LEU A 606 -15.91 8.59 3.45
N SER A 607 -15.30 9.05 4.55
CA SER A 607 -14.52 8.17 5.43
C SER A 607 -15.38 7.05 6.01
N THR A 608 -14.83 5.84 6.15
CA THR A 608 -15.48 4.70 6.81
C THR A 608 -15.89 4.98 8.26
N THR A 609 -15.32 6.01 8.88
CA THR A 609 -15.67 6.50 10.22
C THR A 609 -16.92 7.41 10.25
N GLY A 610 -17.57 7.65 9.10
CA GLY A 610 -18.66 8.62 8.98
C GLY A 610 -18.20 10.09 8.98
N ARG A 611 -16.89 10.34 8.81
CA ARG A 611 -16.35 11.70 8.63
C ARG A 611 -16.66 12.21 7.22
N ILE A 612 -17.24 13.40 7.14
CA ILE A 612 -17.38 14.16 5.90
C ILE A 612 -16.54 15.43 5.94
N SER A 613 -16.10 15.89 4.77
CA SER A 613 -15.57 17.22 4.54
C SER A 613 -16.71 18.13 4.12
N ILE A 614 -17.00 19.15 4.94
CA ILE A 614 -18.03 20.15 4.62
C ILE A 614 -17.66 20.94 3.36
N GLY A 615 -16.36 21.09 3.10
CA GLY A 615 -15.87 21.75 1.89
C GLY A 615 -16.25 21.04 0.58
N GLY A 616 -16.63 19.75 0.62
CA GLY A 616 -17.09 18.99 -0.54
C GLY A 616 -18.58 19.17 -0.86
N LEU A 617 -19.33 19.85 0.01
CA LEU A 617 -20.71 20.22 -0.21
C LEU A 617 -20.79 21.59 -0.88
N ASN A 618 -21.83 21.78 -1.70
CA ASN A 618 -22.14 23.02 -2.39
C ASN A 618 -23.65 23.10 -2.69
N THR A 619 -24.09 24.25 -3.21
CA THR A 619 -25.50 24.52 -3.54
C THR A 619 -26.11 23.52 -4.52
N LYS A 620 -25.28 22.85 -5.34
CA LYS A 620 -25.72 21.91 -6.39
C LYS A 620 -25.86 20.47 -5.89
N ASN A 621 -25.17 20.09 -4.82
CA ASN A 621 -25.13 18.70 -4.36
C ASN A 621 -25.72 18.48 -2.95
N VAL A 622 -25.88 19.53 -2.14
CA VAL A 622 -26.32 19.39 -0.74
C VAL A 622 -27.69 18.72 -0.61
N ASP A 623 -28.60 18.98 -1.55
CA ASP A 623 -29.93 18.37 -1.61
C ASP A 623 -29.84 16.86 -1.87
N TYR A 624 -29.01 16.47 -2.85
CA TYR A 624 -28.78 15.06 -3.17
C TYR A 624 -28.14 14.31 -2.00
N VAL A 625 -27.16 14.92 -1.33
CA VAL A 625 -26.49 14.32 -0.16
C VAL A 625 -27.47 14.18 1.00
N ALA A 626 -28.29 15.19 1.30
CA ALA A 626 -29.29 15.12 2.35
C ALA A 626 -30.31 14.00 2.09
N HIS A 627 -30.82 13.91 0.86
CA HIS A 627 -31.73 12.84 0.44
C HIS A 627 -31.10 11.45 0.61
N ALA A 628 -29.89 11.24 0.10
CA ALA A 628 -29.19 9.96 0.23
C ALA A 628 -28.91 9.59 1.70
N MET A 629 -28.48 10.57 2.52
CA MET A 629 -28.29 10.37 3.96
C MET A 629 -29.60 9.99 4.66
N HIS A 630 -30.72 10.59 4.30
CA HIS A 630 -32.04 10.19 4.79
C HIS A 630 -32.38 8.75 4.39
N LEU A 631 -32.21 8.38 3.11
CA LEU A 631 -32.50 7.02 2.61
C LEU A 631 -31.72 5.91 3.33
N VAL A 632 -30.44 6.15 3.65
CA VAL A 632 -29.62 5.14 4.35
C VAL A 632 -29.87 5.11 5.87
N THR A 633 -30.50 6.15 6.43
CA THR A 633 -30.79 6.24 7.87
C THR A 633 -32.23 5.90 8.24
N ARG A 634 -33.19 5.97 7.31
CA ARG A 634 -34.63 5.76 7.59
C ARG A 634 -35.03 4.31 7.95
N TYR A 635 -34.17 3.33 7.67
CA TYR A 635 -34.51 1.90 7.80
C TYR A 635 -33.82 1.19 8.98
N ILE A 636 -33.31 1.93 9.96
CA ILE A 636 -32.69 1.30 11.14
C ILE A 636 -33.64 1.45 12.33
N LYS A 637 -34.29 0.33 12.68
CA LYS A 637 -34.71 0.02 14.05
C LYS A 637 -33.49 -0.34 14.87
#